data_AF-A0A5E4IDD6-F1
#
_entry.id   AF-A0A5E4IDD6-F1
#
_cell.length_a   1.000
_cell.length_b   1.000
_cell.length_c   1.000
_cell.angle_alpha   90.00
_cell.angle_beta   90.00
_cell.angle_gamma   90.00
#
_symmetry.space_group_name_H-M   'P 1'
#
loop_
_entity.id
_entity.type
_entity.pdbx_description
1 polymer ?
#
loop_
_entity_poly.entity_id
_entity_poly.type
_entity_poly.pdbx_seq_one_letter_code
_entity_poly.pdbx_strand_id
1 'polypeptide(L)'
;MKKLLSLYIVGILVLSGVGAVVITNGKTNDMKIKIESIAISKPVIKDEGQYVTVSFEEATASLSDSGKPMLPILTKVFTFPFNTQISSVDVSFSDTKELSLSKEVKPTEGQIPLDMTMGNDLIKNLTTYESAELYPATGYSYTVGAGLDGKEHVIYLAVQFHPIR
;
A
#
# COMPACT_ATOMS: atom_id res chain seq x y z
N MET A 1 41.89 48.13 -17.89
CA MET A 1 40.96 46.99 -18.12
C MET A 1 41.65 45.61 -18.17
N LYS A 2 42.98 45.50 -18.30
CA LYS A 2 43.68 44.19 -18.35
C LYS A 2 43.79 43.45 -17.00
N LYS A 3 43.78 44.17 -15.87
CA LYS A 3 43.85 43.58 -14.52
C LYS A 3 42.54 42.92 -14.07
N LEU A 4 41.39 43.41 -14.55
CA LEU A 4 40.08 42.81 -14.29
C LEU A 4 39.87 41.53 -15.12
N LEU A 5 40.44 41.46 -16.33
CA LEU A 5 40.34 40.27 -17.18
C LEU A 5 41.06 39.05 -16.57
N SER A 6 42.22 39.27 -15.93
CA SER A 6 42.96 38.21 -15.22
C SER A 6 42.19 37.68 -14.01
N LEU A 7 41.38 38.51 -13.35
CA LEU A 7 40.58 38.11 -12.19
C LEU A 7 39.42 37.20 -12.59
N TYR A 8 38.82 37.43 -13.76
CA TYR A 8 37.78 36.55 -14.32
C TYR A 8 38.33 35.17 -14.74
N ILE A 9 39.53 35.13 -15.33
CA ILE A 9 40.15 33.86 -15.77
C ILE A 9 40.53 32.97 -14.57
N VAL A 10 41.05 33.55 -13.49
CA VAL A 10 41.35 32.81 -12.25
C VAL A 10 40.07 32.39 -11.53
N GLY A 11 39.01 33.22 -11.54
CA GLY A 11 37.72 32.89 -10.95
C GLY A 11 37.03 31.69 -11.62
N ILE A 12 37.13 31.56 -12.94
CA ILE A 12 36.54 30.41 -13.67
C ILE A 12 37.32 29.11 -13.40
N LEU A 13 38.64 29.19 -13.18
CA LEU A 13 39.48 28.00 -12.98
C LEU A 13 39.22 27.30 -11.63
N VAL A 14 38.81 28.05 -10.60
CA VAL A 14 38.54 27.50 -9.25
C VAL A 14 37.16 26.82 -9.18
N LEU A 15 36.20 27.20 -10.02
CA LEU A 15 34.87 26.58 -10.03
C LEU A 15 34.80 25.26 -10.82
N SER A 16 35.77 24.95 -11.69
CA SER A 16 35.83 23.66 -12.41
C SER A 16 36.38 22.49 -11.57
N GLY A 17 36.77 22.73 -10.32
CA GLY A 17 37.52 21.77 -9.49
C GLY A 17 36.70 20.90 -8.52
N VAL A 18 35.37 20.95 -8.52
CA VAL A 18 34.54 20.12 -7.61
C VAL A 18 33.77 19.09 -8.41
N GLY A 19 34.48 18.09 -8.92
CA GLY A 19 33.91 17.08 -9.80
C GLY A 19 34.68 15.77 -9.78
N ALA A 20 35.04 15.25 -8.61
CA ALA A 20 35.35 13.84 -8.37
C ALA A 20 35.68 13.60 -6.89
N VAL A 21 34.66 13.45 -6.03
CA VAL A 21 34.88 12.71 -4.78
C VAL A 21 34.72 11.23 -5.14
N VAL A 22 35.84 10.55 -5.36
CA VAL A 22 35.89 9.08 -5.36
C VAL A 22 35.64 8.66 -3.91
N ILE A 23 34.42 8.23 -3.62
CA ILE A 23 34.10 7.63 -2.33
C ILE A 23 34.72 6.24 -2.33
N THR A 24 35.73 6.10 -1.49
CA THR A 24 36.48 4.90 -1.17
C THR A 24 35.56 3.76 -0.72
N ASN A 25 35.89 2.52 -1.13
CA ASN A 25 35.27 1.25 -0.75
C ASN A 25 35.11 1.06 0.78
N GLY A 26 34.08 1.65 1.38
CA GLY A 26 33.47 1.17 2.60
C GLY A 26 32.29 0.29 2.23
N LYS A 27 32.09 -0.84 2.91
CA LYS A 27 30.76 -1.47 2.95
C LYS A 27 29.83 -0.51 3.67
N THR A 28 29.33 0.51 2.97
CA THR A 28 28.11 1.19 3.38
C THR A 28 27.00 0.15 3.21
N ASN A 29 26.34 -0.19 4.31
CA ASN A 29 25.01 -0.79 4.19
C ASN A 29 24.15 0.27 3.53
N ASP A 30 24.06 0.25 2.20
CA ASP A 30 23.29 1.20 1.40
C ASP A 30 21.80 1.04 1.76
N MET A 31 21.38 1.72 2.81
CA MET A 31 19.98 1.85 3.16
C MET A 31 19.31 2.71 2.10
N LYS A 32 18.41 2.10 1.33
CA LYS A 32 17.62 2.79 0.30
C LYS A 32 16.22 3.04 0.84
N ILE A 33 15.78 4.28 0.77
CA ILE A 33 14.41 4.67 1.12
C ILE A 33 13.61 4.79 -0.18
N LYS A 34 12.44 4.14 -0.22
CA LYS A 34 11.47 4.28 -1.31
C LYS A 34 10.20 4.92 -0.76
N ILE A 35 9.79 6.03 -1.35
CA ILE A 35 8.57 6.77 -0.98
C ILE A 35 7.61 6.68 -2.17
N GLU A 36 6.36 6.35 -1.89
CA GLU A 36 5.29 6.30 -2.88
C GLU A 36 4.01 6.90 -2.27
N SER A 37 3.20 7.54 -3.10
CA SER A 37 1.91 8.09 -2.70
C SER A 37 0.84 7.56 -3.63
N ILE A 38 -0.28 7.13 -3.05
CA ILE A 38 -1.39 6.56 -3.82
C ILE A 38 -2.63 7.38 -3.53
N ALA A 39 -3.26 7.87 -4.59
CA ALA A 39 -4.57 8.50 -4.50
C ALA A 39 -5.64 7.42 -4.63
N ILE A 40 -6.71 7.56 -3.84
CA ILE A 40 -7.90 6.74 -3.95
C ILE A 40 -9.09 7.62 -4.31
N SER A 41 -9.94 7.11 -5.19
CA SER A 41 -11.22 7.71 -5.52
C SER A 41 -12.17 7.68 -4.32
N LYS A 42 -13.20 8.52 -4.35
CA LYS A 42 -14.25 8.51 -3.32
C LYS A 42 -14.99 7.16 -3.38
N PRO A 43 -15.30 6.55 -2.23
CA PRO A 43 -16.04 5.30 -2.23
C PRO A 43 -17.45 5.48 -2.77
N VAL A 44 -17.91 4.48 -3.52
CA VAL A 44 -19.27 4.34 -4.00
C VAL A 44 -19.99 3.35 -3.09
N ILE A 45 -21.16 3.76 -2.58
CA ILE A 45 -22.03 2.93 -1.75
C ILE A 45 -23.21 2.52 -2.60
N LYS A 46 -23.41 1.21 -2.79
CA LYS A 46 -24.52 0.66 -3.57
C LYS A 46 -25.45 -0.12 -2.67
N ASP A 47 -26.75 0.17 -2.75
CA ASP A 47 -27.79 -0.57 -2.06
C ASP A 47 -28.12 -1.87 -2.83
N GLU A 48 -28.03 -3.01 -2.15
CA GLU A 48 -28.36 -4.34 -2.69
C GLU A 48 -29.56 -4.98 -1.96
N GLY A 49 -30.46 -4.16 -1.42
CA GLY A 49 -31.67 -4.61 -0.75
C GLY A 49 -31.47 -4.74 0.76
N GLN A 50 -30.92 -5.86 1.23
CA GLN A 50 -30.70 -6.07 2.67
C GLN A 50 -29.43 -5.37 3.19
N TYR A 51 -28.42 -5.24 2.33
CA TYR A 51 -27.09 -4.72 2.66
C TYR A 51 -26.67 -3.63 1.70
N VAL A 52 -25.58 -2.94 2.04
CA VAL A 52 -24.84 -2.10 1.10
C VAL A 52 -23.51 -2.75 0.72
N THR A 53 -23.05 -2.52 -0.49
CA THR A 53 -21.68 -2.80 -0.92
C THR A 53 -20.90 -1.50 -1.06
N VAL A 54 -19.63 -1.54 -0.69
CA VAL A 54 -18.72 -0.40 -0.76
C VAL A 54 -17.60 -0.74 -1.75
N SER A 55 -17.30 0.17 -2.67
CA SER A 55 -16.23 0.01 -3.65
C SER A 55 -15.54 1.33 -3.95
N PHE A 56 -14.32 1.27 -4.48
CA PHE A 56 -13.60 2.41 -5.06
C PHE A 56 -12.79 1.90 -6.26
N GLU A 57 -12.48 2.78 -7.20
CA GLU A 57 -11.94 2.40 -8.53
C GLU A 57 -10.61 1.64 -8.43
N GLU A 58 -9.74 2.06 -7.53
CA GLU A 58 -8.40 1.51 -7.35
C GLU A 58 -8.37 0.22 -6.50
N ALA A 59 -9.53 -0.26 -6.03
CA ALA A 59 -9.59 -1.46 -5.19
C ALA A 59 -9.08 -2.68 -5.96
N THR A 60 -8.14 -3.40 -5.39
CA THR A 60 -7.56 -4.62 -5.99
C THR A 60 -8.26 -5.89 -5.54
N ALA A 61 -8.93 -5.84 -4.39
CA ALA A 61 -9.64 -6.96 -3.79
C ALA A 61 -10.60 -6.46 -2.69
N SER A 62 -11.22 -7.39 -1.97
CA SER A 62 -11.98 -7.13 -0.74
C SER A 62 -11.50 -8.03 0.40
N LEU A 63 -11.78 -7.65 1.65
CA LEU A 63 -11.51 -8.49 2.82
C LEU A 63 -12.28 -9.81 2.74
N SER A 64 -11.56 -10.92 2.94
CA SER A 64 -12.06 -12.28 2.75
C SER A 64 -12.39 -13.02 4.06
N ASP A 65 -12.45 -12.31 5.19
CA ASP A 65 -12.83 -12.88 6.48
C ASP A 65 -14.31 -13.26 6.48
N SER A 66 -14.60 -14.57 6.46
CA SER A 66 -15.95 -15.12 6.43
C SER A 66 -16.88 -14.49 7.48
N GLY A 67 -18.01 -13.98 7.02
CA GLY A 67 -19.06 -13.37 7.83
C GLY A 67 -18.75 -11.98 8.37
N LYS A 68 -17.56 -11.41 8.13
CA LYS A 68 -17.23 -10.01 8.48
C LYS A 68 -17.59 -9.06 7.34
N PRO A 69 -17.64 -7.73 7.56
CA PRO A 69 -17.91 -6.77 6.50
C PRO A 69 -16.98 -6.92 5.29
N MET A 70 -17.56 -7.02 4.09
CA MET A 70 -16.82 -7.10 2.84
C MET A 70 -16.37 -5.70 2.41
N LEU A 71 -15.23 -5.25 2.94
CA LEU A 71 -14.66 -3.94 2.63
C LEU A 71 -13.60 -4.03 1.52
N PRO A 72 -13.57 -3.07 0.58
CA PRO A 72 -12.59 -3.04 -0.49
C PRO A 72 -11.20 -2.68 0.05
N ILE A 73 -10.19 -3.26 -0.55
CA ILE A 73 -8.78 -3.07 -0.18
C ILE A 73 -7.95 -2.77 -1.42
N LEU A 74 -6.83 -2.09 -1.20
CA LEU A 74 -5.83 -1.80 -2.23
C LEU A 74 -4.55 -2.53 -1.85
N THR A 75 -3.97 -3.29 -2.77
CA THR A 75 -2.69 -3.98 -2.58
C THR A 75 -1.68 -3.44 -3.57
N LYS A 76 -0.54 -2.96 -3.06
CA LYS A 76 0.61 -2.58 -3.88
C LYS A 76 1.75 -3.56 -3.66
N VAL A 77 2.31 -4.07 -4.76
CA VAL A 77 3.48 -4.95 -4.72
C VAL A 77 4.72 -4.18 -5.15
N PHE A 78 5.74 -4.24 -4.33
CA PHE A 78 7.08 -3.72 -4.60
C PHE A 78 8.04 -4.89 -4.81
N THR A 79 8.79 -4.84 -5.91
CA THR A 79 9.79 -5.86 -6.25
C THR A 79 11.19 -5.31 -5.97
N PHE A 80 11.99 -6.10 -5.28
CA PHE A 80 13.38 -5.79 -4.94
C PHE A 80 14.31 -6.91 -5.41
N PRO A 81 15.60 -6.60 -5.68
CA PRO A 81 16.59 -7.64 -5.95
C PRO A 81 16.66 -8.68 -4.83
N PHE A 82 17.01 -9.91 -5.19
CA PHE A 82 17.26 -10.96 -4.21
C PHE A 82 18.25 -10.51 -3.12
N ASN A 83 18.10 -11.06 -1.91
CA ASN A 83 18.85 -10.68 -0.70
C ASN A 83 18.59 -9.26 -0.16
N THR A 84 17.59 -8.54 -0.67
CA THR A 84 17.14 -7.29 -0.02
C THR A 84 16.44 -7.59 1.29
N GLN A 85 16.82 -6.91 2.38
CA GLN A 85 16.13 -6.96 3.66
C GLN A 85 15.24 -5.72 3.83
N ILE A 86 13.94 -5.94 4.04
CA ILE A 86 12.99 -4.86 4.35
C ILE A 86 13.12 -4.53 5.84
N SER A 87 13.61 -3.32 6.15
CA SER A 87 13.86 -2.89 7.53
C SER A 87 12.62 -2.29 8.20
N SER A 88 11.85 -1.48 7.47
CA SER A 88 10.58 -0.91 7.95
C SER A 88 9.61 -0.69 6.78
N VAL A 89 8.32 -0.63 7.12
CA VAL A 89 7.23 -0.25 6.21
C VAL A 89 6.29 0.66 6.98
N ASP A 90 6.29 1.93 6.61
CA ASP A 90 5.53 2.98 7.27
C ASP A 90 4.47 3.53 6.31
N VAL A 91 3.21 3.56 6.75
CA VAL A 91 2.09 4.05 5.95
C VAL A 91 1.37 5.15 6.71
N SER A 92 1.24 6.31 6.07
CA SER A 92 0.46 7.44 6.56
C SER A 92 -0.78 7.64 5.68
N PHE A 93 -1.94 7.80 6.32
CA PHE A 93 -3.19 8.13 5.66
C PHE A 93 -3.43 9.64 5.70
N SER A 94 -4.18 10.16 4.73
CA SER A 94 -4.73 11.52 4.79
C SER A 94 -5.84 11.62 5.83
N ASP A 95 -6.40 12.81 6.00
CA ASP A 95 -7.55 13.05 6.86
C ASP A 95 -8.70 12.07 6.62
N THR A 96 -9.22 11.52 7.71
CA THR A 96 -10.36 10.59 7.69
C THR A 96 -11.67 11.36 7.51
N LYS A 97 -12.61 10.75 6.79
CA LYS A 97 -13.98 11.26 6.62
C LYS A 97 -14.96 10.18 7.04
N GLU A 98 -15.93 10.55 7.85
CA GLU A 98 -17.01 9.66 8.27
C GLU A 98 -18.18 9.74 7.27
N LEU A 99 -18.77 8.59 6.96
CA LEU A 99 -19.93 8.46 6.09
C LEU A 99 -20.99 7.64 6.82
N SER A 100 -22.18 8.21 6.99
CA SER A 100 -23.31 7.46 7.57
C SER A 100 -23.93 6.54 6.51
N LEU A 101 -24.06 5.26 6.85
CA LEU A 101 -24.70 4.25 6.00
C LEU A 101 -26.14 4.01 6.44
N SER A 102 -27.03 3.76 5.49
CA SER A 102 -28.43 3.44 5.77
C SER A 102 -28.65 1.99 6.20
N LYS A 103 -27.72 1.09 5.84
CA LYS A 103 -27.74 -0.34 6.12
C LYS A 103 -26.33 -0.83 6.42
N GLU A 104 -26.24 -2.02 6.99
CA GLU A 104 -24.97 -2.69 7.24
C GLU A 104 -24.27 -3.06 5.93
N VAL A 105 -22.93 -3.09 5.95
CA VAL A 105 -22.13 -3.57 4.82
C VAL A 105 -22.35 -5.08 4.65
N LYS A 106 -22.42 -5.53 3.39
CA LYS A 106 -22.60 -6.95 3.04
C LYS A 106 -21.50 -7.81 3.70
N PRO A 107 -21.85 -8.89 4.39
CA PRO A 107 -20.85 -9.81 4.94
C PRO A 107 -20.17 -10.61 3.83
N THR A 108 -18.90 -10.93 4.03
CA THR A 108 -18.12 -11.79 3.13
C THR A 108 -18.62 -13.23 3.21
N GLU A 109 -18.79 -13.86 2.05
CA GLU A 109 -19.14 -15.28 1.96
C GLU A 109 -17.99 -16.17 2.44
N GLY A 110 -18.33 -17.27 3.12
CA GLY A 110 -17.35 -18.28 3.49
C GLY A 110 -16.81 -19.03 2.27
N GLN A 111 -15.60 -19.58 2.39
CA GLN A 111 -15.06 -20.46 1.36
C GLN A 111 -15.98 -21.68 1.18
N ILE A 112 -16.46 -21.89 -0.05
CA ILE A 112 -17.25 -23.06 -0.41
C ILE A 112 -16.46 -24.02 -1.30
N PRO A 113 -16.56 -25.33 -1.06
CA PRO A 113 -16.14 -26.33 -2.04
C PRO A 113 -16.82 -26.09 -3.39
N LEU A 114 -16.09 -26.30 -4.49
CA LEU A 114 -16.59 -26.10 -5.86
C LEU A 114 -17.84 -26.96 -6.19
N ASP A 115 -18.06 -28.04 -5.45
CA ASP A 115 -19.15 -29.01 -5.67
C ASP A 115 -20.40 -28.73 -4.83
N MET A 116 -20.38 -27.75 -3.91
CA MET A 116 -21.53 -27.36 -3.11
C MET A 116 -22.18 -26.06 -3.59
N THR A 117 -23.51 -26.07 -3.67
CA THR A 117 -24.33 -24.87 -3.76
C THR A 117 -24.79 -24.50 -2.36
N MET A 118 -24.46 -23.29 -1.90
CA MET A 118 -25.00 -22.78 -0.64
C MET A 118 -26.42 -22.24 -0.87
N GLY A 119 -27.26 -22.32 0.17
CA GLY A 119 -28.46 -21.47 0.22
C GLY A 119 -28.05 -19.99 0.27
N ASN A 120 -28.95 -19.09 -0.11
CA ASN A 120 -28.69 -17.63 -0.20
C ASN A 120 -28.40 -16.93 1.14
N ASP A 121 -28.30 -17.66 2.25
CA ASP A 121 -28.22 -17.06 3.59
C ASP A 121 -26.77 -16.72 3.96
N LEU A 122 -26.47 -15.43 3.92
CA LEU A 122 -25.21 -14.90 4.41
C LEU A 122 -25.13 -15.00 5.93
N ILE A 123 -24.08 -15.64 6.44
CA ILE A 123 -23.84 -15.79 7.88
C ILE A 123 -23.01 -14.60 8.37
N LYS A 124 -23.58 -13.75 9.23
CA LYS A 124 -22.87 -12.62 9.85
C LYS A 124 -22.07 -13.06 11.06
N ASN A 125 -20.86 -12.53 11.19
CA ASN A 125 -20.07 -12.59 12.41
C ASN A 125 -20.57 -11.53 13.38
N LEU A 126 -21.46 -11.92 14.30
CA LEU A 126 -22.08 -10.98 15.25
C LEU A 126 -21.05 -10.23 16.11
N THR A 127 -19.94 -10.87 16.47
CA THR A 127 -18.86 -10.22 17.23
C THR A 127 -18.28 -9.01 16.50
N THR A 128 -18.23 -9.01 15.16
CA THR A 128 -17.75 -7.88 14.38
C THR A 128 -18.86 -6.85 14.13
N TYR A 129 -20.07 -7.30 13.82
CA TYR A 129 -21.20 -6.41 13.47
C TYR A 129 -21.79 -5.68 14.68
N GLU A 130 -21.73 -6.27 15.87
CA GLU A 130 -22.24 -5.67 17.11
C GLU A 130 -21.16 -4.91 17.89
N SER A 131 -19.92 -4.90 17.39
CA SER A 131 -18.81 -4.17 18.01
C SER A 131 -18.84 -2.68 17.64
N ALA A 132 -18.40 -1.84 18.58
CA ALA A 132 -18.14 -0.43 18.33
C ALA A 132 -16.72 -0.16 17.80
N GLU A 133 -15.89 -1.20 17.68
CA GLU A 133 -14.52 -1.09 17.17
C GLU A 133 -14.50 -1.02 15.63
N LEU A 134 -13.54 -0.26 15.09
CA LEU A 134 -13.32 -0.17 13.65
C LEU A 134 -12.81 -1.50 13.08
N TYR A 135 -13.38 -1.92 11.96
CA TYR A 135 -12.98 -3.14 11.25
C TYR A 135 -12.49 -2.82 9.83
N PRO A 136 -11.31 -3.30 9.41
CA PRO A 136 -10.33 -4.05 10.18
C PRO A 136 -9.68 -3.20 11.28
N ALA A 137 -9.00 -3.82 12.24
CA ALA A 137 -8.39 -3.11 13.38
C ALA A 137 -7.16 -2.25 12.98
N THR A 138 -6.48 -2.59 11.89
CA THR A 138 -5.31 -1.85 11.39
C THR A 138 -5.61 -1.19 10.04
N GLY A 139 -5.02 -0.02 9.80
CA GLY A 139 -5.17 0.69 8.52
C GLY A 139 -4.38 0.06 7.37
N TYR A 140 -3.37 -0.75 7.66
CA TYR A 140 -2.63 -1.50 6.66
C TYR A 140 -2.04 -2.78 7.25
N SER A 141 -1.58 -3.65 6.37
CA SER A 141 -0.74 -4.80 6.69
C SER A 141 0.30 -4.96 5.57
N TYR A 142 1.35 -5.75 5.79
CA TYR A 142 2.27 -6.08 4.74
C TYR A 142 2.86 -7.48 4.91
N THR A 143 3.25 -8.06 3.79
CA THR A 143 3.92 -9.37 3.73
C THR A 143 5.15 -9.26 2.85
N VAL A 144 6.25 -9.83 3.32
CA VAL A 144 7.51 -9.95 2.56
C VAL A 144 7.70 -11.42 2.19
N GLY A 145 7.93 -11.69 0.90
CA GLY A 145 8.15 -13.05 0.40
C GLY A 145 9.21 -13.07 -0.70
N ALA A 146 9.95 -14.17 -0.79
CA ALA A 146 10.83 -14.42 -1.93
C ALA A 146 10.04 -15.12 -3.04
N GLY A 147 10.35 -14.78 -4.30
CA GLY A 147 9.69 -15.39 -5.46
C GLY A 147 10.52 -15.25 -6.73
N LEU A 148 9.91 -15.58 -7.85
CA LEU A 148 10.48 -15.39 -9.17
C LEU A 148 9.76 -14.25 -9.89
N ASP A 149 10.53 -13.40 -10.57
CA ASP A 149 10.05 -12.50 -11.60
C ASP A 149 10.67 -12.95 -12.94
N GLY A 150 9.90 -13.70 -13.73
CA GLY A 150 10.41 -14.45 -14.86
C GLY A 150 11.43 -15.51 -14.43
N LYS A 151 12.72 -15.25 -14.67
CA LYS A 151 13.83 -16.14 -14.29
C LYS A 151 14.65 -15.61 -13.11
N GLU A 152 14.39 -14.38 -12.68
CA GLU A 152 15.17 -13.73 -11.64
C GLU A 152 14.55 -13.99 -10.27
N HIS A 153 15.39 -14.31 -9.29
CA HIS A 153 14.96 -14.37 -7.90
C HIS A 153 14.77 -12.94 -7.38
N VAL A 154 13.65 -12.68 -6.73
CA VAL A 154 13.29 -11.36 -6.22
C VAL A 154 12.67 -11.45 -4.84
N ILE A 155 12.66 -10.33 -4.13
CA ILE A 155 11.88 -10.13 -2.91
C ILE A 155 10.65 -9.28 -3.25
N TYR A 156 9.47 -9.81 -2.99
CA TYR A 156 8.20 -9.10 -3.07
C TYR A 156 7.81 -8.57 -1.70
N LEU A 157 7.49 -7.29 -1.64
CA LEU A 157 6.79 -6.66 -0.52
C LEU A 157 5.38 -6.33 -1.00
N ALA A 158 4.37 -7.05 -0.50
CA ALA A 158 2.98 -6.74 -0.73
C ALA A 158 2.46 -5.91 0.45
N VAL A 159 2.10 -4.65 0.20
CA VAL A 159 1.48 -3.77 1.18
C VAL A 159 -0.01 -3.70 0.88
N GLN A 160 -0.82 -4.09 1.85
CA GLN A 160 -2.28 -4.07 1.77
C GLN A 160 -2.80 -2.90 2.60
N PHE A 161 -3.51 -1.98 1.94
CA PHE A 161 -4.10 -0.80 2.53
C PHE A 161 -5.59 -1.05 2.80
N HIS A 162 -6.05 -0.65 3.98
CA HIS A 162 -7.44 -0.68 4.44
C HIS A 162 -7.97 0.76 4.61
N PRO A 163 -8.21 1.49 3.50
CA PRO A 163 -8.61 2.90 3.56
C PRO A 163 -10.04 3.11 4.07
N ILE A 164 -10.86 2.05 4.10
CA ILE A 164 -12.24 2.06 4.59
C ILE A 164 -12.31 1.14 5.80
N ARG A 165 -12.84 1.64 6.92
CA ARG A 165 -12.90 0.97 8.22
C ARG A 165 -14.14 1.39 9.01
#